data_AF-A0A6B3QLC9-F1
#
_entry.id   AF-A0A6B3QLC9-F1
#
_cell.length_a   1.000
_cell.length_b   1.000
_cell.length_c   1.000
_cell.angle_alpha   90.00
_cell.angle_beta   90.00
_cell.angle_gamma   90.00
#
_symmetry.space_group_name_H-M   'P 1'
#
loop_
_entity.id
_entity.type
_entity.pdbx_description
1 polymer ?
#
loop_
_entity_poly.entity_id
_entity_poly.type
_entity_poly.pdbx_seq_one_letter_code
_entity_poly.pdbx_strand_id
1 'polypeptide(L)' 'MTTTPPVGVYAVDVRSGRVGIVMGHEGPYVQMRPYGGGREWDAEPGDVRHATASERLSAATAYTNARSRGEVP' A
#
# COMPACT_ATOMS: atom_id res chain seq x y z
N MET A 1 13.46 14.90 -8.95
CA MET A 1 12.51 15.04 -7.84
C MET A 1 11.47 13.95 -8.01
N THR A 2 11.64 12.80 -7.35
CA THR A 2 10.61 11.76 -7.39
C THR A 2 9.52 12.22 -6.44
N THR A 3 8.41 12.71 -6.99
CA THR A 3 7.27 13.13 -6.20
C THR A 3 6.64 11.91 -5.57
N THR A 4 6.60 11.89 -4.24
CA THR A 4 5.92 10.85 -3.48
C THR A 4 4.44 10.80 -3.87
N PRO A 5 3.85 9.62 -4.07
CA PRO A 5 2.43 9.51 -4.41
C PRO A 5 1.53 10.21 -3.39
N PRO A 6 0.47 10.90 -3.83
CA PRO A 6 -0.42 11.66 -2.95
C PRO A 6 -1.30 10.74 -2.08
N VAL A 7 -1.84 11.30 -1.00
CA VAL A 7 -2.79 10.61 -0.11
C VAL A 7 -4.00 10.08 -0.88
N GLY A 8 -4.47 8.89 -0.51
CA GLY A 8 -5.63 8.22 -1.10
C GLY A 8 -5.31 7.37 -2.33
N VAL A 9 -4.09 7.41 -2.86
CA VAL A 9 -3.72 6.59 -4.02
C VAL A 9 -3.13 5.25 -3.60
N TYR A 10 -3.32 4.26 -4.48
CA TYR A 10 -2.63 3.00 -4.36
C TYR A 10 -1.17 3.13 -4.78
N ALA A 11 -0.28 2.67 -3.91
CA ALA A 11 1.15 2.70 -4.10
C ALA A 11 1.79 1.35 -3.71
N VAL A 12 3.00 1.13 -4.20
CA VAL A 12 3.86 0.01 -3.84
C VAL A 12 5.01 0.58 -3.02
N ASP A 13 5.23 0.00 -1.85
CA ASP A 13 6.51 0.08 -1.14
C ASP A 13 7.44 -0.95 -1.76
N VAL A 14 8.37 -0.49 -2.60
CA VAL A 14 9.28 -1.35 -3.38
C VAL A 14 10.20 -2.15 -2.46
N ARG A 15 10.56 -1.61 -1.29
CA ARG A 15 11.44 -2.28 -0.33
C ARG A 15 10.80 -3.54 0.26
N SER A 16 9.50 -3.48 0.57
CA SER A 16 8.77 -4.62 1.14
C SER A 16 7.96 -5.42 0.11
N GLY A 17 7.80 -4.89 -1.11
CA GLY A 17 6.90 -5.44 -2.13
C GLY A 17 5.41 -5.31 -1.79
N ARG A 18 5.07 -4.58 -0.72
CA ARG A 18 3.68 -4.45 -0.25
C ARG A 18 2.94 -3.38 -1.04
N VAL A 19 1.69 -3.69 -1.39
CA VAL A 19 0.76 -2.75 -2.01
C VAL A 19 -0.19 -2.22 -0.95
N GLY A 20 -0.41 -0.90 -0.94
CA GLY A 20 -1.31 -0.24 0.00
C GLY A 20 -1.84 1.09 -0.51
N ILE A 21 -2.61 1.76 0.33
CA ILE A 21 -3.14 3.11 0.11
C ILE A 21 -2.27 4.06 0.90
N VAL A 22 -1.85 5.17 0.30
CA VAL A 22 -1.15 6.26 1.00
C VAL A 22 -2.15 6.95 1.94
N MET A 23 -1.84 6.97 3.23
CA MET A 23 -2.67 7.58 4.27
C MET A 23 -2.20 9.00 4.63
N GLY A 24 -0.89 9.25 4.52
CA GLY A 24 -0.28 10.52 4.91
C GLY A 24 1.20 10.56 4.61
N HIS A 25 1.80 11.74 4.79
CA HIS A 25 3.24 11.96 4.77
C HIS A 25 3.61 12.51 6.14
N GLU A 26 4.21 11.66 6.98
CA GLU A 26 4.45 11.93 8.40
C GLU A 26 5.95 11.92 8.67
N GLY A 27 6.49 13.08 9.07
CA GLY A 27 7.93 13.26 9.20
C GLY A 27 8.67 12.91 7.89
N PRO A 28 9.71 12.06 7.92
CA PRO A 28 10.43 11.65 6.72
C PRO A 28 9.74 10.50 5.96
N TYR A 29 8.58 10.00 6.40
CA TYR A 29 8.00 8.76 5.89
C TYR A 29 6.64 8.94 5.21
N VAL A 30 6.32 7.97 4.37
CA VAL A 30 4.98 7.79 3.80
C VAL A 30 4.24 6.77 4.63
N GLN A 31 3.12 7.17 5.22
CA GLN A 31 2.26 6.24 5.94
C GLN A 31 1.35 5.51 4.95
N MET A 32 1.35 4.18 4.99
CA MET A 32 0.58 3.34 4.08
C MET A 32 -0.30 2.34 4.85
N ARG A 33 -1.43 1.96 4.25
CA ARG A 33 -2.37 0.99 4.82
C ARG A 33 -2.73 -0.12 3.82
N PRO A 34 -2.94 -1.38 4.24
CA PRO A 34 -3.28 -2.45 3.30
C PRO A 34 -4.68 -2.24 2.67
N TYR A 35 -4.93 -2.85 1.51
CA TYR A 35 -6.20 -2.73 0.78
C TYR A 35 -7.45 -3.02 1.65
N GLY A 36 -7.42 -4.09 2.43
CA GLY A 36 -8.51 -4.49 3.32
C GLY A 36 -8.53 -3.79 4.68
N GLY A 37 -7.70 -2.76 4.86
CA GLY A 37 -7.41 -2.19 6.17
C GLY A 37 -6.39 -3.03 6.97
N GLY A 38 -6.28 -2.74 8.26
CA GLY A 38 -5.28 -3.33 9.15
C GLY A 38 -4.18 -2.35 9.54
N ARG A 39 -3.07 -2.89 10.03
CA ARG A 39 -1.96 -2.10 10.60
C ARG A 39 -1.28 -1.27 9.51
N GLU A 40 -1.25 0.03 9.72
CA GLU A 40 -0.44 0.96 8.93
C GLU A 40 1.05 0.68 9.08
N TRP A 41 1.82 1.05 8.06
CA TRP A 41 3.27 1.00 8.11
C TRP A 41 3.88 2.24 7.46
N ASP A 42 5.11 2.54 7.87
CA ASP A 42 5.91 3.61 7.33
C ASP A 42 6.80 3.08 6.20
N ALA A 43 6.81 3.79 5.07
CA ALA A 43 7.62 3.49 3.91
C ALA A 43 8.55 4.68 3.58
N GLU A 44 9.73 4.37 3.05
CA GLU A 44 10.70 5.38 2.62
C GLU A 44 10.18 6.10 1.37
N PRO A 45 10.08 7.44 1.33
CA PRO A 45 9.51 8.16 0.19
C PRO A 45 10.16 7.85 -1.16
N GLY A 46 11.46 7.51 -1.18
CA GLY A 46 12.19 7.12 -2.38
C GLY A 46 11.80 5.73 -2.92
N ASP A 47 11.25 4.87 -2.07
CA ASP A 47 10.85 3.50 -2.40
C ASP A 47 9.33 3.39 -2.65
N VAL A 48 8.59 4.50 -2.56
CA VAL A 48 7.15 4.51 -2.80
C VAL A 48 6.84 5.02 -4.21
N ARG A 49 6.15 4.19 -5.00
CA ARG A 49 5.66 4.56 -6.32
C ARG A 49 4.20 4.23 -6.50
N HIS A 50 3.54 4.86 -7.47
CA HIS A 50 2.19 4.46 -7.86
C HIS A 50 2.12 2.97 -8.19
N ALA A 51 1.08 2.31 -7.69
CA ALA A 51 0.75 0.95 -8.09
C ALA A 51 0.13 0.98 -9.49
N THR A 52 0.55 0.03 -10.32
CA THR A 52 -0.09 -0.27 -11.61
C THR A 52 -1.49 -0.83 -11.37
N ALA A 53 -2.32 -0.85 -12.42
CA ALA A 53 -3.65 -1.45 -12.33
C ALA A 53 -3.60 -2.93 -11.92
N SER A 54 -2.65 -3.70 -12.45
CA SER A 54 -2.47 -5.11 -12.13
C SER A 54 -2.05 -5.33 -10.67
N GLU A 55 -1.17 -4.50 -10.12
CA GLU A 55 -0.77 -4.57 -8.70
C GLU A 55 -1.93 -4.24 -7.76
N ARG A 56 -2.77 -3.25 -8.12
CA ARG A 56 -3.99 -2.93 -7.37
C ARG A 56 -4.96 -4.09 -7.36
N LEU A 57 -5.22 -4.69 -8.53
CA LEU A 57 -6.12 -5.83 -8.67
C LEU A 57 -5.59 -7.04 -7.89
N SER A 58 -4.29 -7.32 -7.99
CA SER A 58 -3.65 -8.40 -7.25
C SER A 58 -3.80 -8.22 -5.73
N ALA A 59 -3.61 -7.01 -5.22
CA ALA A 59 -3.79 -6.71 -3.79
C ALA A 59 -5.25 -6.92 -3.32
N ALA A 60 -6.22 -6.47 -4.12
CA ALA A 60 -7.64 -6.68 -3.83
C ALA A 60 -8.00 -8.17 -3.83
N THR A 61 -7.56 -8.92 -4.84
CA THR A 61 -7.77 -10.37 -4.94
C THR A 61 -7.09 -11.13 -3.80
N ALA A 62 -5.87 -10.74 -3.43
CA ALA A 62 -5.15 -11.34 -2.31
C ALA A 62 -5.92 -11.17 -1.00
N TYR A 63 -6.47 -9.98 -0.74
CA TYR A 63 -7.34 -9.73 0.42
C TYR A 63 -8.61 -10.57 0.37
N THR A 64 -9.34 -10.60 -0.76
CA THR A 64 -10.54 -11.42 -0.91
C THR A 64 -10.27 -12.91 -0.67
N ASN A 65 -9.14 -13.41 -1.18
CA ASN A 65 -8.71 -14.80 -0.99
C ASN A 65 -8.32 -15.09 0.46
N ALA A 66 -7.62 -14.16 1.13
CA ALA A 66 -7.29 -14.30 2.55
C ALA A 66 -8.58 -14.31 3.41
N ARG A 67 -9.54 -13.45 3.07
CA ARG A 67 -10.83 -13.38 3.76
C ARG A 67 -11.63 -14.68 3.58
N SER A 68 -11.66 -15.25 2.38
CA SER A 68 -12.36 -16.52 2.13
C SER A 68 -11.73 -17.69 2.88
N ARG A 69 -10.43 -17.62 3.20
CA ARG A 69 -9.72 -18.56 4.07
C ARG A 69 -9.83 -18.24 5.57
N GLY A 70 -10.48 -17.13 5.96
CA GLY A 70 -10.61 -16.69 7.34
C GLY A 70 -9.32 -16.11 7.95
N GLU A 71 -8.33 -15.73 7.14
CA GLU A 71 -7.04 -15.20 7.59
C GLU A 71 -7.10 -13.71 7.95
N VAL A 72 -8.09 -13.00 7.39
CA VAL A 72 -8.36 -11.58 7.61
C VAL A 72 -9.86 -11.35 7.80
N PRO A 73 -10.28 -10.29 8.51
CA PRO A 73 -11.68 -9.98 8.78
C PRO A 73 -12.54 -9.76 7.51
#